data_AF-K4K1E9-F1
#
_entry.id   AF-K4K1E9-F1
#
_cell.length_a   1.000
_cell.length_b   1.000
_cell.length_c   1.000
_cell.angle_alpha   90.00
_cell.angle_beta   90.00
_cell.angle_gamma   90.00
#
_symmetry.space_group_name_H-M   'P 1'
#
loop_
_entity.id
_entity.type
_entity.pdbx_description
1 polymer ?
#
loop_
_entity_poly.entity_id
_entity_poly.type
_entity_poly.pdbx_seq_one_letter_code
_entity_poly.pdbx_strand_id
1 'polypeptide(L)'
;AQYPNGGWPQVFGDPGTYHAHITFNDEAMVSVMKVLQEVGNKSNEFAYLDDTRAERARKSVEKGVECILNCQIKVNGKLTAWAQQYDE
;
A
#
# COMPACT_ATOMS: atom_id res chain seq x y z
N ALA A 1 -5.05 -9.23 1.44
CA ALA A 1 -4.76 -8.57 0.15
C ALA A 1 -3.36 -7.98 0.13
N GLN A 2 -2.95 -7.15 1.11
CA GLN A 2 -1.56 -6.69 1.18
C GLN A 2 -0.55 -7.85 1.16
N TYR A 3 0.48 -7.72 0.34
CA TYR A 3 1.58 -8.68 0.24
C TYR A 3 2.56 -8.57 1.40
N PRO A 4 3.40 -9.60 1.64
CA PRO A 4 4.41 -9.57 2.69
C PRO A 4 5.36 -8.35 2.62
N ASN A 5 5.68 -7.89 1.39
CA ASN A 5 6.52 -6.72 1.12
C ASN A 5 5.80 -5.36 1.25
N GLY A 6 4.50 -5.36 1.55
CA GLY A 6 3.71 -4.14 1.76
C GLY A 6 2.90 -3.65 0.56
N GLY A 7 3.11 -4.22 -0.64
CA GLY A 7 2.37 -3.87 -1.85
C GLY A 7 0.91 -4.33 -1.83
N TRP A 8 0.09 -3.75 -2.70
CA TRP A 8 -1.32 -4.10 -2.86
C TRP A 8 -1.65 -4.45 -4.32
N PRO A 9 -2.33 -5.58 -4.56
CA PRO A 9 -2.80 -5.94 -5.91
C PRO A 9 -3.94 -5.03 -6.36
N GLN A 10 -4.13 -4.91 -7.68
CA GLN A 10 -5.35 -4.32 -8.25
C GLN A 10 -6.57 -5.19 -7.93
N VAL A 11 -6.44 -6.52 -8.09
CA VAL A 11 -7.48 -7.49 -7.77
C VAL A 11 -6.89 -8.58 -6.89
N PHE A 12 -7.46 -8.75 -5.70
CA PHE A 12 -7.03 -9.82 -4.80
C PHE A 12 -7.56 -11.17 -5.29
N GLY A 13 -6.67 -12.16 -5.39
CA GLY A 13 -7.03 -13.53 -5.76
C GLY A 13 -7.00 -13.81 -7.26
N ASP A 14 -6.31 -12.99 -8.07
CA ASP A 14 -6.13 -13.18 -9.51
C ASP A 14 -4.64 -13.34 -9.90
N PRO A 15 -3.99 -14.46 -9.52
CA PRO A 15 -2.56 -14.65 -9.73
C PRO A 15 -2.18 -14.83 -11.21
N GLY A 16 -1.00 -14.38 -11.60
CA GLY A 16 -0.45 -14.57 -12.95
C GLY A 16 -0.98 -13.59 -14.01
N THR A 17 -1.80 -12.62 -13.61
CA THR A 17 -2.22 -11.49 -14.44
C THR A 17 -1.60 -10.20 -13.90
N TYR A 18 -1.67 -9.12 -14.68
CA TYR A 18 -1.20 -7.82 -14.20
C TYR A 18 -2.02 -7.31 -12.99
N HIS A 19 -3.20 -7.87 -12.74
CA HIS A 19 -4.01 -7.51 -11.57
C HIS A 19 -3.39 -7.94 -10.24
N ALA A 20 -2.45 -8.89 -10.27
CA ALA A 20 -1.69 -9.32 -9.11
C ALA A 20 -0.59 -8.32 -8.71
N HIS A 21 -0.12 -7.48 -9.63
CA HIS A 21 1.00 -6.57 -9.38
C HIS A 21 0.70 -5.52 -8.32
N ILE A 22 1.76 -5.02 -7.66
CA ILE A 22 1.69 -3.84 -6.81
C ILE A 22 1.18 -2.67 -7.65
N THR A 23 -0.02 -2.18 -7.35
CA THR A 23 -0.73 -1.26 -8.25
C THR A 23 -0.80 0.14 -7.68
N PHE A 24 -0.03 1.06 -8.28
CA PHE A 24 -0.14 2.50 -8.06
C PHE A 24 -1.11 3.18 -9.04
N ASN A 25 -1.44 2.51 -10.15
CA ASN A 25 -2.40 2.99 -11.14
C ASN A 25 -3.70 3.45 -10.48
N ASP A 26 -4.28 4.54 -10.98
CA ASP A 26 -5.51 5.16 -10.46
C ASP A 26 -5.49 5.42 -8.94
N GLU A 27 -4.30 5.69 -8.40
CA GLU A 27 -4.06 5.87 -6.96
C GLU A 27 -4.46 4.67 -6.07
N ALA A 28 -4.58 3.46 -6.63
CA ALA A 28 -5.19 2.33 -5.93
C ALA A 28 -4.50 2.04 -4.57
N MET A 29 -3.20 1.74 -4.57
CA MET A 29 -2.46 1.50 -3.32
C MET A 29 -2.45 2.73 -2.40
N VAL A 30 -2.26 3.93 -2.94
CA VAL A 30 -2.19 5.18 -2.15
C VAL A 30 -3.52 5.45 -1.44
N SER A 31 -4.65 5.22 -2.10
CA SER A 31 -5.99 5.40 -1.54
C SER A 31 -6.26 4.41 -0.41
N VAL A 32 -5.85 3.15 -0.57
CA VAL A 32 -5.90 2.16 0.51
C VAL A 32 -5.07 2.60 1.71
N MET A 33 -3.86 3.14 1.48
CA MET A 33 -3.00 3.64 2.56
C MET A 33 -3.62 4.82 3.31
N LYS A 34 -4.27 5.77 2.62
CA LYS A 34 -4.98 6.88 3.27
C LYS A 34 -6.07 6.38 4.20
N VAL A 35 -6.91 5.44 3.75
CA VAL A 35 -7.96 4.85 4.59
C VAL A 35 -7.36 4.11 5.79
N LEU A 36 -6.33 3.30 5.59
CA LEU A 36 -5.68 2.58 6.69
C LEU A 36 -4.96 3.51 7.66
N GLN A 37 -4.46 4.65 7.20
CA GLN A 37 -3.88 5.66 8.07
C GLN A 37 -4.95 6.29 8.98
N GLU A 38 -6.13 6.60 8.45
CA GLU A 38 -7.25 7.08 9.28
C GLU A 38 -7.72 6.03 10.29
N VAL A 39 -7.82 4.77 9.86
CA VAL A 39 -8.13 3.63 10.75
C VAL A 39 -7.08 3.49 11.85
N GLY A 40 -5.79 3.55 11.49
CA GLY A 40 -4.68 3.47 12.43
C GLY A 40 -4.66 4.63 13.41
N ASN A 41 -5.02 5.82 12.98
CA ASN A 41 -5.11 7.01 13.84
C ASN A 41 -6.41 7.06 14.64
N LYS A 42 -7.37 6.15 14.39
CA LYS A 42 -8.73 6.20 14.94
C LYS A 42 -9.35 7.59 14.74
N SER A 43 -9.15 8.18 13.56
CA SER A 43 -9.67 9.50 13.21
C SER A 43 -11.05 9.41 12.54
N ASN A 44 -11.81 10.50 12.60
CA ASN A 44 -13.11 10.64 11.91
C ASN A 44 -14.07 9.48 12.25
N GLU A 45 -14.69 8.91 11.21
CA GLU A 45 -15.60 7.77 11.27
C GLU A 45 -14.97 6.51 11.88
N PHE A 46 -13.65 6.45 12.07
CA PHE A 46 -12.95 5.27 12.61
C PHE A 46 -12.65 5.36 14.11
N ALA A 47 -13.06 6.42 14.80
CA ALA A 47 -12.80 6.62 16.23
C ALA A 47 -13.33 5.48 17.13
N TYR A 48 -14.38 4.79 16.68
CA TYR A 48 -15.03 3.70 17.43
C TYR A 48 -14.27 2.36 17.39
N LEU A 49 -13.27 2.20 16.51
CA LEU A 49 -12.58 0.93 16.33
C LEU A 49 -11.69 0.58 17.54
N ASP A 50 -11.55 -0.71 17.81
CA ASP A 50 -10.65 -1.19 18.86
C ASP A 50 -9.16 -1.01 18.48
N ASP A 51 -8.30 -1.04 19.49
CA ASP A 51 -6.87 -0.81 19.31
C ASP A 51 -6.18 -1.93 18.53
N THR A 52 -6.73 -3.14 18.52
CA THR A 52 -6.18 -4.27 17.74
C THR A 52 -6.32 -4.01 16.25
N ARG A 53 -7.48 -3.50 15.81
CA ARG A 53 -7.71 -3.11 14.41
C ARG A 53 -6.87 -1.89 14.03
N ALA A 54 -6.82 -0.87 14.89
CA ALA A 54 -5.99 0.32 14.65
C ALA A 54 -4.51 -0.07 14.49
N GLU A 55 -3.99 -0.93 15.37
CA GLU A 55 -2.59 -1.34 15.32
C GLU A 55 -2.25 -2.15 14.07
N ARG A 56 -3.15 -3.03 13.64
CA ARG A 56 -2.98 -3.75 12.37
C ARG A 56 -2.93 -2.80 11.17
N ALA A 57 -3.73 -1.73 11.19
CA ALA A 57 -3.74 -0.74 10.13
C ALA A 57 -2.44 0.10 10.13
N ARG A 58 -1.94 0.52 11.30
CA ARG A 58 -0.63 1.21 11.41
C ARG A 58 0.50 0.39 10.81
N LYS A 59 0.61 -0.88 11.20
CA LYS A 59 1.63 -1.80 10.64
C LYS A 59 1.48 -1.99 9.14
N SER A 60 0.24 -1.99 8.63
CA SER A 60 -0.02 -2.08 7.19
C SER A 60 0.45 -0.83 6.44
N VAL A 61 0.23 0.36 7.02
CA VAL A 61 0.72 1.63 6.48
C VAL A 61 2.24 1.70 6.50
N GLU A 62 2.88 1.32 7.60
CA GLU A 62 4.35 1.27 7.69
C GLU A 62 4.97 0.42 6.58
N LYS A 63 4.44 -0.79 6.37
CA LYS A 63 4.87 -1.67 5.27
C LYS A 63 4.58 -1.08 3.90
N GLY A 64 3.43 -0.42 3.73
CA GLY A 64 3.08 0.23 2.47
C GLY A 64 4.03 1.38 2.11
N VAL A 65 4.44 2.17 3.11
CA VAL A 65 5.45 3.22 2.93
C VAL A 65 6.82 2.62 2.58
N GLU A 66 7.24 1.56 3.26
CA GLU A 66 8.47 0.84 2.91
C GLU A 66 8.44 0.31 1.47
N CYS A 67 7.32 -0.30 1.07
CA CYS A 67 7.10 -0.75 -0.31
C CYS A 67 7.22 0.39 -1.31
N ILE A 68 6.56 1.53 -1.08
CA ILE A 68 6.66 2.72 -1.94
C ILE A 68 8.12 3.15 -2.08
N LEU A 69 8.87 3.26 -0.98
CA LEU A 69 10.27 3.68 -1.04
C LEU A 69 11.14 2.67 -1.82
N ASN A 70 10.91 1.37 -1.64
CA ASN A 70 11.63 0.31 -2.35
C ASN A 70 11.29 0.26 -3.85
N CYS A 71 10.07 0.64 -4.25
CA CYS A 71 9.66 0.71 -5.65
C CYS A 71 10.21 1.94 -6.40
N GLN A 72 10.79 2.93 -5.70
CA GLN A 72 11.19 4.17 -6.35
C GLN A 72 12.30 3.94 -7.39
N ILE A 73 12.05 4.40 -8.62
CA ILE A 73 12.95 4.16 -9.74
C ILE A 73 14.22 5.00 -9.56
N LYS A 74 15.38 4.34 -9.68
CA LYS A 74 16.70 4.97 -9.63
C LYS A 74 17.34 4.98 -11.02
N VAL A 75 17.58 6.17 -11.56
CA VAL A 75 18.27 6.36 -12.85
C VAL A 75 19.61 7.04 -12.59
N ASN A 76 20.71 6.39 -12.97
CA ASN A 76 22.08 6.90 -12.77
C ASN A 76 22.35 7.36 -11.33
N GLY A 77 21.89 6.57 -10.36
CA GLY A 77 22.07 6.87 -8.94
C GLY A 77 21.08 7.89 -8.35
N LYS A 78 20.22 8.52 -9.16
CA LYS A 78 19.24 9.51 -8.71
C LYS A 78 17.84 8.90 -8.62
N LEU A 79 17.16 9.14 -7.49
CA LEU A 79 15.75 8.77 -7.30
C LEU A 79 14.85 9.63 -8.19
N THR A 80 13.85 9.01 -8.80
CA THR A 80 12.98 9.66 -9.80
C THR A 80 11.50 9.53 -9.43
N ALA A 81 10.79 8.60 -10.03
CA ALA A 81 9.35 8.43 -9.92
C ALA A 81 8.97 6.97 -9.65
N TRP A 82 7.68 6.66 -9.85
CA TRP A 82 7.13 5.32 -9.80
C TRP A 82 6.44 4.96 -11.12
N ALA A 83 6.51 3.69 -11.50
CA ALA A 83 5.66 3.14 -12.56
C ALA A 83 4.21 2.99 -12.05
N GLN A 84 3.28 2.76 -12.98
CA GLN A 84 1.88 2.45 -12.64
C GLN A 84 1.75 1.15 -11.85
N GLN A 85 2.65 0.19 -12.08
CA GLN A 85 2.62 -1.11 -11.44
C GLN A 85 4.01 -1.76 -11.39
N TYR A 86 4.21 -2.67 -10.44
CA TYR A 86 5.44 -3.44 -10.21
C TYR A 86 5.09 -4.88 -9.88
N ASP A 87 5.97 -5.82 -10.20
CA ASP A 87 5.83 -7.22 -9.76
C ASP A 87 5.65 -7.30 -8.23
N GLU A 88 4.81 -8.23 -7.80
CA GLU A 88 4.36 -8.43 -6.41
C GLU A 88 5.44 -8.80 -5.39
#